data_AF-A0A7Y8FX04-F1
#
_entry.id   AF-A0A7Y8FX04-F1
#
_cell.length_a   1.000
_cell.length_b   1.000
_cell.length_c   1.000
_cell.angle_alpha   90.00
_cell.angle_beta   90.00
_cell.angle_gamma   90.00
#
_symmetry.space_group_name_H-M   'P 1'
#
loop_
_entity.id
_entity.type
_entity.pdbx_description
1 polymer ?
#
loop_
_entity_poly.entity_id
_entity_poly.type
_entity_poly.pdbx_seq_one_letter_code
_entity_poly.pdbx_strand_id
1 'polypeptide(L)'
;MPSTFRSSLILALVVVLTGIGAGLGGMLLALLLHGIQHLAYGYSLDSLVSHETFLWGVTAAAPERRLLVLVVCGLVAGLGWWTIYRYGRPLVSIKQAVSEKMPIMPPKTTLAHAVLQIITVALGSPLGREVAPREVGAL
;
A
#
# COMPACT_ATOMS: atom_id res chain seq x y z
N MET A 1 -15.69 -8.49 36.61
CA MET A 1 -15.30 -8.96 35.27
C MET A 1 -16.47 -8.66 34.33
N PRO A 2 -16.28 -8.04 33.16
CA PRO A 2 -17.37 -7.90 32.19
C PRO A 2 -17.94 -9.29 31.90
N SER A 3 -19.27 -9.41 31.73
CA SER A 3 -19.86 -10.68 31.33
C SER A 3 -19.22 -11.14 30.02
N THR A 4 -18.99 -12.44 29.88
CA THR A 4 -18.46 -13.06 28.65
C THR A 4 -19.22 -12.58 27.42
N PHE A 5 -20.55 -12.43 27.56
CA PHE A 5 -21.44 -11.88 26.54
C PHE A 5 -21.07 -10.45 26.09
N ARG A 6 -20.84 -9.52 27.03
CA ARG A 6 -20.45 -8.13 26.69
C ARG A 6 -19.09 -8.09 25.99
N SER A 7 -18.14 -8.92 26.44
CA SER A 7 -16.79 -8.97 25.86
C SER A 7 -16.82 -9.52 24.43
N SER A 8 -17.62 -10.55 24.17
CA SER A 8 -17.82 -11.10 22.82
C SER A 8 -18.47 -10.10 21.86
N LEU A 9 -19.45 -9.33 22.33
CA LEU A 9 -20.08 -8.28 21.51
C LEU A 9 -19.10 -7.16 21.16
N ILE A 10 -18.28 -6.72 22.12
CA ILE A 10 -17.24 -5.72 21.87
C ILE A 10 -16.22 -6.25 20.86
N LEU A 11 -15.78 -7.50 21.02
CA LEU A 11 -14.85 -8.12 20.08
C LEU A 11 -15.44 -8.20 18.67
N ALA A 12 -16.69 -8.66 18.53
CA ALA A 12 -17.37 -8.72 17.24
C ALA A 12 -17.46 -7.35 16.58
N LEU A 13 -17.81 -6.31 17.35
CA LEU A 13 -17.87 -4.94 16.86
C LEU A 13 -16.50 -4.44 16.39
N VAL A 14 -15.45 -4.65 17.20
CA VAL A 14 -14.07 -4.24 16.85
C VAL A 14 -13.60 -4.95 15.58
N VAL A 15 -13.82 -6.26 15.46
CA VAL A 15 -13.44 -7.03 14.27
C VAL A 15 -14.13 -6.50 13.01
N VAL A 16 -15.44 -6.21 13.09
CA VAL A 16 -16.19 -5.66 11.95
C VAL A 16 -15.66 -4.28 11.56
N LEU A 17 -15.45 -3.39 12.54
CA LEU A 17 -14.96 -2.04 12.28
C LEU A 17 -13.54 -2.05 11.71
N THR A 18 -12.64 -2.87 12.26
CA THR A 18 -11.29 -3.06 11.72
C THR A 18 -11.32 -3.64 10.31
N GLY A 19 -12.19 -4.62 10.04
CA GLY A 19 -12.36 -5.19 8.71
C GLY A 19 -12.82 -4.17 7.67
N ILE A 20 -13.78 -3.31 8.02
CA ILE A 20 -14.23 -2.20 7.16
C ILE A 20 -13.09 -1.21 6.93
N GLY A 21 -12.40 -0.79 8.00
CA GLY A 21 -11.29 0.16 7.91
C GLY A 21 -10.15 -0.36 7.02
N ALA A 22 -9.72 -1.60 7.25
CA ALA A 22 -8.69 -2.26 6.44
C ALA A 22 -9.13 -2.45 4.98
N GLY A 23 -10.39 -2.82 4.75
CA GLY A 23 -10.96 -2.97 3.41
C GLY A 23 -10.97 -1.65 2.63
N LEU A 24 -11.43 -0.56 3.26
CA LEU A 24 -11.40 0.78 2.67
C LEU A 24 -9.97 1.26 2.41
N GLY A 25 -9.06 1.05 3.36
CA GLY A 25 -7.64 1.37 3.19
C GLY A 25 -7.00 0.61 2.02
N GLY A 26 -7.23 -0.69 1.94
CA GLY A 26 -6.77 -1.52 0.82
C GLY A 26 -7.36 -1.09 -0.52
N MET A 27 -8.66 -0.73 -0.56
CA MET A 27 -9.32 -0.22 -1.76
C MET A 27 -8.71 1.10 -2.22
N LEU A 28 -8.47 2.05 -1.31
CA LEU A 28 -7.83 3.33 -1.64
C LEU A 28 -6.42 3.14 -2.20
N LEU A 29 -5.63 2.23 -1.62
CA LEU A 29 -4.31 1.88 -2.14
C LEU A 29 -4.38 1.23 -3.53
N ALA A 30 -5.38 0.39 -3.79
CA ALA A 30 -5.60 -0.20 -5.12
C ALA A 30 -5.98 0.87 -6.16
N LEU A 31 -6.83 1.83 -5.79
CA LEU A 31 -7.19 2.95 -6.66
C LEU A 31 -5.99 3.86 -6.94
N LEU A 32 -5.16 4.12 -5.93
CA LEU A 32 -3.91 4.86 -6.10
C LEU A 32 -2.96 4.14 -7.08
N LEU A 33 -2.83 2.81 -6.94
CA LEU A 33 -2.03 1.98 -7.83
C LEU A 33 -2.47 2.15 -9.28
N HIS A 34 -3.76 1.96 -9.57
CA HIS A 34 -4.29 2.12 -10.93
C HIS A 34 -4.10 3.54 -11.46
N GLY A 35 -4.39 4.56 -10.63
CA GLY A 35 -4.20 5.96 -11.02
C GLY A 35 -2.77 6.29 -11.46
N ILE A 36 -1.77 5.76 -10.74
CA ILE A 36 -0.36 5.92 -11.09
C ILE A 36 -0.01 5.15 -12.36
N GLN A 37 -0.55 3.94 -12.56
CA GLN A 37 -0.31 3.16 -13.78
C GLN A 37 -0.84 3.88 -15.02
N HIS A 38 -2.06 4.43 -14.95
CA HIS A 38 -2.62 5.24 -16.04
C HIS A 38 -1.77 6.48 -16.33
N LEU A 39 -1.27 7.18 -15.30
CA LEU A 39 -0.38 8.31 -15.49
C LEU A 39 0.96 7.89 -16.13
N ALA A 40 1.57 6.82 -15.62
CA ALA A 40 2.89 6.36 -16.02
C ALA A 40 2.91 5.76 -17.42
N TYR A 41 1.86 5.01 -17.82
CA TYR A 41 1.80 4.26 -19.08
C TYR A 41 0.70 4.72 -20.06
N GLY A 42 -0.16 5.66 -19.65
CA GLY A 42 -0.97 6.52 -20.54
C GLY A 42 -2.00 5.78 -21.38
N TYR A 43 -2.45 4.62 -20.92
CA TYR A 43 -3.67 3.99 -21.42
C TYR A 43 -4.89 4.62 -20.75
N SER A 44 -6.04 4.61 -21.43
CA SER A 44 -7.15 5.55 -21.24
C SER A 44 -7.55 5.83 -19.78
N LEU A 45 -7.76 7.12 -19.47
CA LEU A 45 -8.27 7.61 -18.18
C LEU A 45 -9.80 7.50 -18.06
N ASP A 46 -10.47 6.96 -19.08
CA ASP A 46 -11.93 6.93 -19.18
C ASP A 46 -12.59 6.06 -18.10
N SER A 47 -11.81 5.16 -17.45
CA SER A 47 -12.25 4.46 -16.25
C SER A 47 -11.06 4.06 -15.37
N LEU A 48 -11.06 4.49 -14.10
CA LEU A 48 -10.11 4.05 -13.06
C LEU A 48 -10.18 2.54 -12.78
N VAL A 49 -11.27 1.90 -13.22
CA VAL A 49 -11.44 0.45 -13.27
C VAL A 49 -11.74 0.11 -14.73
N SER A 50 -10.68 -0.08 -15.51
CA SER A 50 -10.75 -0.52 -16.91
C SER A 50 -10.49 -2.02 -17.01
N HIS A 51 -10.97 -2.65 -18.09
CA HIS A 51 -10.60 -4.05 -18.41
C HIS A 51 -9.17 -4.17 -18.95
N GLU A 52 -8.53 -3.03 -19.25
CA GLU A 52 -7.15 -2.95 -19.70
C GLU A 52 -6.21 -3.34 -18.55
N THR A 53 -5.48 -4.43 -18.73
CA THR A 53 -4.54 -4.89 -17.72
C THR A 53 -3.29 -4.02 -17.74
N PHE A 54 -2.60 -3.94 -16.60
CA PHE A 54 -1.29 -3.29 -16.52
C PHE A 54 -0.32 -3.80 -17.60
N LEU A 55 -0.34 -5.10 -17.89
CA LEU A 55 0.48 -5.70 -18.95
C LEU A 55 0.19 -5.10 -20.32
N TRP A 56 -1.09 -4.92 -20.67
CA TRP A 56 -1.48 -4.28 -21.92
C TRP A 56 -1.01 -2.83 -21.98
N GLY A 57 -1.23 -2.06 -20.91
CA GLY A 57 -0.78 -0.66 -20.82
C GLY A 57 0.73 -0.50 -21.00
N VAL A 58 1.53 -1.35 -20.35
CA VAL A 58 3.00 -1.35 -20.51
C VAL A 58 3.38 -1.79 -21.92
N THR A 59 2.74 -2.82 -22.48
CA THR A 59 3.07 -3.38 -23.81
C THR A 59 2.68 -2.45 -24.96
N ALA A 60 1.68 -1.59 -24.77
CA ALA A 60 1.31 -0.55 -25.72
C ALA A 60 2.22 0.70 -25.63
N ALA A 61 2.85 0.95 -24.47
CA ALA A 61 3.73 2.09 -24.29
C ALA A 61 5.02 1.97 -25.13
N ALA A 62 5.47 3.09 -25.68
CA ALA A 62 6.74 3.18 -26.42
C ALA A 62 7.93 2.72 -25.55
N PRO A 63 8.95 2.07 -26.13
CA PRO A 63 10.10 1.56 -25.37
C PRO A 63 10.81 2.61 -24.51
N GLU A 64 10.96 3.84 -25.02
CA GLU A 64 11.60 4.95 -24.34
C GLU A 64 10.83 5.35 -23.07
N ARG A 65 9.48 5.30 -23.14
CA ARG A 65 8.61 5.58 -22.00
C ARG A 65 8.75 4.52 -20.91
N ARG A 66 8.83 3.23 -21.29
CA ARG A 66 9.04 2.15 -20.31
C ARG A 66 10.37 2.34 -19.57
N LEU A 67 11.43 2.67 -20.31
CA LEU A 67 12.74 2.94 -19.73
C LEU A 67 12.69 4.15 -18.78
N LEU A 68 12.07 5.25 -19.20
CA LEU A 68 11.89 6.45 -18.38
C LEU A 68 11.14 6.13 -17.08
N VAL A 69 10.02 5.42 -17.16
CA VAL A 69 9.21 5.05 -15.99
C VAL A 69 10.01 4.16 -15.04
N LEU A 70 10.80 3.21 -15.54
CA LEU A 70 11.68 2.38 -14.71
C LEU A 70 12.79 3.18 -14.02
N VAL A 71 13.39 4.16 -14.71
CA VAL A 71 14.39 5.07 -14.09
C VAL A 71 13.73 5.88 -12.98
N VAL A 72 12.53 6.44 -13.24
CA VAL A 72 11.75 7.17 -12.23
C VAL A 72 11.39 6.26 -11.06
N CYS A 73 11.00 5.01 -11.30
CA CYS A 73 10.74 4.02 -10.25
C CYS A 73 11.95 3.84 -9.34
N GLY A 74 13.14 3.66 -9.92
CA GLY A 74 14.38 3.52 -9.16
C GLY A 74 14.72 4.75 -8.32
N LEU A 75 14.53 5.95 -8.87
CA LEU A 75 14.75 7.21 -8.14
C LEU A 75 13.75 7.38 -6.98
N VAL A 76 12.47 7.14 -7.23
CA VAL A 76 11.40 7.23 -6.21
C VAL A 76 11.64 6.21 -5.10
N ALA A 77 11.98 4.97 -5.45
CA ALA A 77 12.33 3.94 -4.50
C ALA A 77 13.54 4.35 -3.65
N GLY A 78 14.67 4.66 -4.30
CA GLY A 78 15.92 4.98 -3.61
C GLY A 78 15.79 6.18 -2.67
N LEU A 79 15.24 7.29 -3.17
CA LEU A 79 15.07 8.51 -2.37
C LEU A 79 13.97 8.33 -1.31
N GLY A 80 12.88 7.65 -1.64
CA GLY A 80 11.76 7.43 -0.73
C GLY A 80 12.17 6.60 0.48
N TRP A 81 12.77 5.42 0.27
CA TRP A 81 13.21 4.57 1.38
C TRP A 81 14.35 5.20 2.15
N TRP A 82 15.30 5.85 1.48
CA TRP A 82 16.34 6.62 2.16
C TRP A 82 15.73 7.67 3.11
N THR A 83 14.75 8.44 2.65
CA THR A 83 14.08 9.47 3.46
C THR A 83 13.33 8.86 4.65
N ILE A 84 12.59 7.77 4.43
CA ILE A 84 11.86 7.05 5.49
C ILE A 84 12.84 6.52 6.55
N TYR A 85 13.93 5.87 6.14
CA TYR A 85 14.89 5.30 7.08
C TYR A 85 15.76 6.36 7.74
N ARG A 86 15.98 7.50 7.09
CA ARG A 86 16.81 8.58 7.63
C ARG A 86 16.08 9.47 8.64
N TYR A 87 14.78 9.72 8.42
CA TYR A 87 14.00 10.71 9.18
C TYR A 87 12.73 10.15 9.84
N GLY A 88 12.24 8.98 9.39
CA GLY A 88 11.08 8.32 9.96
C GLY A 88 11.38 7.60 11.27
N ARG A 89 10.32 7.23 12.01
CA ARG A 89 10.47 6.34 13.18
C ARG A 89 10.74 4.90 12.71
N PRO A 90 11.46 4.08 13.48
CA PRO A 90 11.71 2.69 13.12
C PRO A 90 10.41 1.96 12.78
N LEU A 91 10.37 1.34 11.59
CA LEU A 91 9.21 0.55 11.17
C LEU A 91 9.04 -0.66 12.09
N VAL A 92 7.79 -0.92 12.45
CA VAL A 92 7.39 -2.08 13.23
C VAL A 92 6.64 -3.00 12.29
N SER A 93 7.12 -4.23 12.12
CA SER A 93 6.44 -5.24 11.31
C SER A 93 5.17 -5.73 12.00
N ILE A 94 4.20 -6.24 11.22
CA ILE A 94 2.96 -6.83 11.74
C ILE A 94 3.26 -7.94 12.76
N LYS A 95 4.25 -8.79 12.47
CA LYS A 95 4.71 -9.85 13.38
C LYS A 95 5.20 -9.30 14.74
N GLN A 96 5.88 -8.15 14.72
CA GLN A 96 6.30 -7.49 15.96
C GLN A 96 5.11 -6.86 16.68
N ALA A 97 4.20 -6.21 15.96
CA ALA A 97 3.02 -5.57 16.55
C ALA A 97 2.14 -6.55 17.35
N VAL A 98 2.06 -7.82 16.91
CA VAL A 98 1.31 -8.88 17.61
C VAL A 98 2.17 -9.75 18.54
N SER A 99 3.45 -9.39 18.74
CA SER A 99 4.33 -10.08 19.68
C SER A 99 4.00 -9.73 21.14
N GLU A 100 4.54 -10.48 22.11
CA GLU A 100 4.34 -10.20 23.55
C GLU A 100 4.63 -8.76 23.96
N LYS A 101 5.62 -8.12 23.32
CA LYS A 101 6.00 -6.73 23.61
C LYS A 101 5.02 -5.70 23.04
N MET A 102 4.19 -6.09 22.08
CA MET A 102 3.20 -5.26 21.37
C MET A 102 3.65 -3.82 21.09
N PRO A 103 4.84 -3.60 20.49
CA PRO A 103 5.28 -2.26 20.12
C PRO A 103 4.28 -1.59 19.17
N ILE A 104 3.94 -0.34 19.44
CA ILE A 104 3.00 0.45 18.63
C ILE A 104 3.63 0.76 17.27
N MET A 105 2.93 0.47 16.18
CA MET A 105 3.34 0.85 14.83
C MET A 105 3.28 2.38 14.68
N PRO A 106 4.34 3.05 14.19
CA PRO A 106 4.34 4.50 14.00
C PRO A 106 3.46 4.90 12.79
N PRO A 107 2.23 5.43 12.97
CA PRO A 107 1.24 5.45 11.89
C PRO A 107 1.67 6.28 10.68
N LYS A 108 2.32 7.43 10.92
CA LYS A 108 2.82 8.30 9.85
C LYS A 108 3.90 7.63 9.01
N THR A 109 4.84 6.93 9.65
CA THR A 109 5.96 6.29 8.94
C THR A 109 5.50 5.02 8.25
N THR A 110 4.64 4.22 8.88
CA THR A 110 4.01 3.04 8.27
C THR A 110 3.16 3.43 7.06
N LEU A 111 2.35 4.49 7.15
CA LEU A 111 1.52 4.94 6.02
C LEU A 111 2.39 5.47 4.87
N ALA A 112 3.42 6.25 5.16
CA ALA A 112 4.37 6.72 4.13
C ALA A 112 5.08 5.54 3.44
N HIS A 113 5.46 4.52 4.21
CA HIS A 113 6.06 3.29 3.69
C HIS A 113 5.10 2.48 2.81
N ALA A 114 3.84 2.33 3.23
CA ALA A 114 2.81 1.65 2.45
C ALA A 114 2.51 2.39 1.12
N VAL A 115 2.40 3.71 1.16
CA VAL A 115 2.19 4.54 -0.04
C VAL A 115 3.38 4.46 -1.00
N LEU A 116 4.61 4.52 -0.49
CA LEU A 116 5.82 4.39 -1.30
C LEU A 116 5.89 3.02 -2.00
N GLN A 117 5.56 1.94 -1.30
CA GLN A 117 5.46 0.60 -1.90
C GLN A 117 4.47 0.58 -3.06
N ILE A 118 3.26 1.13 -2.88
CA ILE A 118 2.25 1.17 -3.93
C ILE A 118 2.71 1.99 -5.14
N ILE A 119 3.32 3.16 -4.92
CA ILE A 119 3.85 3.99 -6.01
C ILE A 119 4.89 3.19 -6.81
N THR A 120 5.84 2.54 -6.13
CA THR A 120 6.92 1.80 -6.82
C THR A 120 6.41 0.56 -7.55
N VAL A 121 5.44 -0.17 -6.97
CA VAL A 121 4.76 -1.29 -7.64
C VAL A 121 4.02 -0.81 -8.89
N ALA A 122 3.28 0.30 -8.79
CA ALA A 122 2.55 0.89 -9.92
C ALA A 122 3.48 1.31 -11.07
N LEU A 123 4.70 1.73 -10.75
CA LEU A 123 5.73 2.09 -11.73
C LEU A 123 6.47 0.87 -12.31
N GLY A 124 6.28 -0.35 -11.76
CA GLY A 124 6.85 -1.59 -12.30
C GLY A 124 7.96 -2.23 -11.45
N SER A 125 8.09 -1.87 -10.18
CA SER A 125 8.98 -2.57 -9.24
C SER A 125 8.56 -4.04 -9.06
N PRO A 126 9.50 -5.01 -8.90
CA PRO A 126 9.19 -6.44 -8.74
C PRO A 126 8.64 -6.80 -7.34
N LEU A 127 7.97 -5.87 -6.65
CA LEU A 127 7.39 -6.06 -5.33
C LEU A 127 5.94 -6.53 -5.43
N GLY A 128 5.50 -7.33 -4.46
CA GLY A 128 4.10 -7.72 -4.33
C GLY A 128 3.23 -6.58 -3.79
N ARG A 129 1.98 -6.48 -4.28
CA ARG A 129 0.99 -5.48 -3.83
C ARG A 129 0.30 -5.81 -2.49
N GLU A 130 0.76 -6.87 -1.82
CA GLU A 130 0.07 -7.45 -0.66
C GLU A 130 0.51 -6.81 0.67
N VAL A 131 1.75 -6.31 0.76
CA VAL A 131 2.34 -5.86 2.03
C VAL A 131 1.74 -4.52 2.49
N ALA A 132 1.66 -3.53 1.60
CA ALA A 132 1.14 -2.21 1.94
C ALA A 132 -0.31 -2.23 2.49
N PRO A 133 -1.28 -2.94 1.88
CA PRO A 133 -2.62 -3.07 2.45
C PRO A 133 -2.64 -3.75 3.83
N ARG A 134 -1.76 -4.74 4.04
CA ARG A 134 -1.64 -5.42 5.34
C ARG A 134 -1.06 -4.49 6.41
N GLU A 135 -0.08 -3.66 6.06
CA GLU A 135 0.48 -2.65 6.98
C GLU A 135 -0.57 -1.61 7.36
N VAL A 136 -1.35 -1.11 6.39
CA VAL A 136 -2.43 -0.15 6.65
C VAL A 136 -3.55 -0.78 7.47
N GLY A 137 -3.93 -2.03 7.21
CA GLY A 137 -4.95 -2.73 7.99
C GLY A 137 -4.52 -3.11 9.42
N ALA A 138 -3.21 -3.08 9.71
CA ALA A 138 -2.67 -3.34 11.04
C ALA A 138 -2.48 -2.09 11.91
N LEU A 139 -2.61 -0.88 11.33
CA LEU A 139 -2.62 0.40 12.04
C LEU A 139 -3.94 0.64 12.77
#